data_AF-A0A7S3M4F1-F1
#
_entry.id   AF-A0A7S3M4F1-F1
#
_cell.length_a   1.000
_cell.length_b   1.000
_cell.length_c   1.000
_cell.angle_alpha   90.00
_cell.angle_beta   90.00
_cell.angle_gamma   90.00
#
_symmetry.space_group_name_H-M   'P 1'
#
loop_
_entity.id
_entity.type
_entity.pdbx_description
1 polymer ?
#
loop_
_entity_poly.entity_id
_entity_poly.type
_entity_poly.pdbx_seq_one_letter_code
_entity_poly.pdbx_strand_id
1 'polypeptide(L)'
;MGKNWKGRGGGGGRGGGGGGGGGDLTSCRGYAAIIGTCDAARERESTKELSNLLSQAIERLGLTAAPPSAVEEDEVAESSKGSESIEDMLRNEVMQIKSQKRTGTQDFVSINTGIKGIVLVKIARRDLCPVMLVKSIFDQISTEKVPCSRHLVRMIPLQILFFAGEE
;
A
#
# COMPACT_ATOMS: atom_id res chain seq x y z
N MET A 1 -11.71 37.66 53.31
CA MET A 1 -10.84 36.47 53.32
C MET A 1 -11.65 35.27 52.84
N GLY A 2 -11.34 34.75 51.66
CA GLY A 2 -12.12 33.68 51.04
C GLY A 2 -11.45 33.07 49.81
N LYS A 3 -10.60 32.07 50.07
CA LYS A 3 -10.24 30.90 49.24
C LYS A 3 -9.74 31.13 47.80
N ASN A 4 -8.41 31.04 47.67
CA ASN A 4 -7.62 30.71 46.49
C ASN A 4 -8.20 29.54 45.67
N TRP A 5 -8.45 29.77 44.38
CA TRP A 5 -8.52 28.71 43.36
C TRP A 5 -7.20 28.72 42.58
N LYS A 6 -6.27 27.82 42.95
CA LYS A 6 -5.04 27.55 42.18
C LYS A 6 -5.42 26.75 40.93
N GLY A 7 -5.58 27.46 39.81
CA GLY A 7 -5.59 26.89 38.47
C GLY A 7 -4.21 26.38 38.12
N ARG A 8 -4.05 25.06 38.25
CA ARG A 8 -2.88 24.25 37.96
C ARG A 8 -2.47 24.42 36.49
N GLY A 9 -1.21 24.80 36.28
CA GLY A 9 -0.57 24.68 34.98
C GLY A 9 -0.51 23.22 34.51
N GLY A 10 -0.41 23.04 33.21
CA GLY A 10 -0.15 21.74 32.59
C GLY A 10 -1.00 21.53 31.36
N GLY A 11 -0.39 21.69 30.19
CA GLY A 11 -1.01 21.30 28.94
C GLY A 11 -0.36 21.97 27.74
N GLY A 12 0.96 21.84 27.61
CA GLY A 12 1.63 22.13 26.35
C GLY A 12 0.93 21.35 25.26
N GLY A 13 0.29 22.07 24.34
CA GLY A 13 -0.36 21.51 23.17
C GLY A 13 0.69 20.77 22.36
N ARG A 14 0.72 19.44 22.53
CA ARG A 14 1.43 18.54 21.64
C ARG A 14 0.83 18.76 20.25
N GLY A 15 1.61 19.40 19.39
CA GLY A 15 1.32 19.53 17.97
C GLY A 15 0.88 18.18 17.43
N GLY A 16 -0.31 18.16 16.84
CA GLY A 16 -0.78 17.01 16.09
C GLY A 16 0.24 16.70 15.03
N GLY A 17 0.94 15.58 15.18
CA GLY A 17 1.88 15.07 14.20
C GLY A 17 1.15 14.96 12.87
N GLY A 18 1.59 15.79 11.91
CA GLY A 18 1.16 15.72 10.52
C GLY A 18 1.48 14.33 9.98
N GLY A 19 0.49 13.45 10.03
CA GLY A 19 0.55 12.11 9.49
C GLY A 19 0.53 12.17 7.97
N GLY A 20 1.70 12.40 7.38
CA GLY A 20 1.91 12.41 5.94
C GLY A 20 3.24 11.75 5.61
N GLY A 21 3.38 10.46 5.94
CA GLY A 21 4.52 9.63 5.54
C GLY A 21 4.48 9.31 4.04
N GLY A 22 4.47 10.34 3.20
CA GLY A 22 4.74 10.21 1.78
C GLY A 22 6.23 10.44 1.56
N GLY A 23 6.88 9.57 0.78
CA GLY A 23 8.26 9.81 0.37
C GLY A 23 8.38 11.14 -0.39
N ASP A 24 9.55 11.74 -0.35
CA ASP A 24 9.84 12.95 -1.14
C ASP A 24 9.88 12.60 -2.63
N LEU A 25 9.47 13.55 -3.48
CA LEU A 25 9.49 13.44 -4.95
C LEU A 25 10.87 13.02 -5.45
N THR A 26 11.94 13.55 -4.82
CA THR A 26 13.33 13.22 -5.15
C THR A 26 13.63 11.72 -5.10
N SER A 27 12.96 10.97 -4.20
CA SER A 27 13.14 9.53 -4.04
C SER A 27 12.60 8.69 -5.19
N CYS A 28 11.85 9.31 -6.13
CA CYS A 28 11.26 8.65 -7.28
C CYS A 28 12.18 8.60 -8.50
N ARG A 29 13.29 9.36 -8.48
CA ARG A 29 14.20 9.46 -9.61
C ARG A 29 14.75 8.08 -9.98
N GLY A 30 14.63 7.72 -11.27
CA GLY A 30 15.10 6.46 -11.81
C GLY A 30 14.21 5.25 -11.50
N TYR A 31 13.03 5.46 -10.91
CA TYR A 31 12.03 4.42 -10.67
C TYR A 31 10.83 4.58 -11.59
N ALA A 32 10.14 3.46 -11.83
CA ALA A 32 8.81 3.46 -12.41
C ALA A 32 7.79 3.98 -11.40
N ALA A 33 6.73 4.60 -11.88
CA ALA A 33 5.66 5.10 -11.04
C ALA A 33 4.32 5.07 -11.76
N ILE A 34 3.24 5.25 -11.00
CA ILE A 34 1.90 5.37 -11.53
C ILE A 34 1.29 6.63 -10.93
N ILE A 35 0.79 7.49 -11.82
CA ILE A 35 0.02 8.68 -11.44
C ILE A 35 -1.46 8.34 -11.49
N GLY A 36 -2.16 8.68 -10.41
CA GLY A 36 -3.61 8.71 -10.37
C GLY A 36 -4.11 10.16 -10.27
N THR A 37 -5.20 10.47 -10.97
CA THR A 37 -5.94 11.72 -10.73
C THR A 37 -7.18 11.44 -9.88
N CYS A 38 -7.46 12.29 -8.89
CA CYS A 38 -8.60 12.16 -7.99
C CYS A 38 -9.13 13.53 -7.55
N ASP A 39 -10.21 13.53 -6.79
CA ASP A 39 -10.66 14.72 -6.07
C ASP A 39 -9.62 15.10 -4.99
N ALA A 40 -9.30 16.39 -4.89
CA ALA A 40 -8.37 16.94 -3.91
C ALA A 40 -8.78 16.64 -2.45
N ALA A 41 -10.08 16.52 -2.18
CA ALA A 41 -10.56 16.18 -0.84
C ALA A 41 -10.26 14.72 -0.43
N ARG A 42 -9.95 13.84 -1.40
CA ARG A 42 -9.86 12.39 -1.23
C ARG A 42 -8.53 11.78 -1.63
N GLU A 43 -7.45 12.57 -1.67
CA GLU A 43 -6.11 12.09 -2.07
C GLU A 43 -5.62 10.91 -1.22
N ARG A 44 -5.86 10.94 0.09
CA ARG A 44 -5.45 9.87 0.99
C ARG A 44 -6.22 8.57 0.76
N GLU A 45 -7.51 8.67 0.46
CA GLU A 45 -8.36 7.51 0.11
C GLU A 45 -7.93 6.95 -1.24
N SER A 46 -7.74 7.83 -2.22
CA SER A 46 -7.31 7.51 -3.59
C SER A 46 -5.94 6.86 -3.63
N THR A 47 -4.99 7.30 -2.80
CA THR A 47 -3.66 6.69 -2.68
C THR A 47 -3.74 5.25 -2.18
N LYS A 48 -4.62 4.99 -1.19
CA LYS A 48 -4.85 3.63 -0.67
C LYS A 48 -5.53 2.75 -1.72
N GLU A 49 -6.57 3.26 -2.39
CA GLU A 49 -7.25 2.52 -3.46
C GLU A 49 -6.27 2.18 -4.59
N LEU A 50 -5.45 3.14 -5.02
CA LEU A 50 -4.44 2.92 -6.06
C LEU A 50 -3.45 1.84 -5.64
N SER A 51 -2.92 1.92 -4.42
CA SER A 51 -1.98 0.92 -3.90
C SER A 51 -2.60 -0.48 -3.83
N ASN A 52 -3.86 -0.58 -3.39
CA ASN A 52 -4.58 -1.85 -3.32
C ASN A 52 -4.84 -2.46 -4.71
N LEU A 53 -5.26 -1.65 -5.69
CA LEU A 53 -5.48 -2.10 -7.06
C LEU A 53 -4.20 -2.64 -7.69
N LEU A 54 -3.06 -1.99 -7.41
CA LEU A 54 -1.77 -2.43 -7.91
C LEU A 54 -1.32 -3.73 -7.25
N SER A 55 -1.52 -3.91 -5.95
CA SER A 55 -1.25 -5.18 -5.27
C SER A 55 -2.10 -6.33 -5.84
N GLN A 56 -3.39 -6.09 -6.07
CA GLN A 56 -4.27 -7.08 -6.71
C GLN A 56 -3.85 -7.39 -8.15
N ALA A 57 -3.29 -6.42 -8.88
CA ALA A 57 -2.74 -6.65 -10.22
C ALA A 57 -1.47 -7.52 -10.16
N ILE A 58 -0.58 -7.30 -9.18
CA ILE A 58 0.60 -8.17 -8.96
C ILE A 58 0.16 -9.61 -8.69
N GLU A 59 -0.80 -9.80 -7.79
CA GLU A 59 -1.31 -11.13 -7.41
C GLU A 59 -1.87 -11.88 -8.62
N ARG A 60 -2.69 -11.21 -9.45
CA ARG A 60 -3.28 -11.82 -10.65
C ARG A 60 -2.26 -12.17 -11.72
N LEU A 61 -1.21 -11.36 -11.85
CA LEU A 61 -0.12 -11.64 -12.77
C LEU A 61 0.88 -12.67 -12.21
N GLY A 62 0.70 -13.14 -10.98
CA GLY A 62 1.61 -14.09 -10.33
C GLY A 62 3.00 -13.49 -10.06
N LEU A 63 3.11 -12.17 -9.95
CA LEU A 63 4.38 -11.46 -9.79
C LEU A 63 4.82 -11.32 -8.32
N THR A 64 4.19 -12.05 -7.40
CA THR A 64 4.51 -12.01 -5.97
C THR A 64 5.91 -12.55 -5.71
N ALA A 65 6.70 -11.85 -4.89
CA ALA A 65 8.07 -12.25 -4.55
C ALA A 65 8.17 -13.43 -3.56
N ALA A 66 7.04 -13.97 -3.09
CA ALA A 66 6.97 -15.16 -2.26
C ALA A 66 6.60 -16.36 -3.14
N PRO A 67 7.21 -17.54 -2.92
CA PRO A 67 6.83 -18.73 -3.68
C PRO A 67 5.33 -18.97 -3.50
N PRO A 68 4.61 -19.34 -4.58
CA PRO A 68 3.28 -19.89 -4.40
C PRO A 68 3.45 -21.08 -3.47
N SER A 69 2.77 -21.06 -2.32
CA SER A 69 2.43 -22.31 -1.65
C SER A 69 1.55 -23.07 -2.65
N ALA A 70 2.22 -23.82 -3.53
CA ALA A 70 1.61 -24.81 -4.37
C ALA A 70 0.94 -25.77 -3.40
N VAL A 71 -0.37 -25.62 -3.26
CA VAL A 71 -1.24 -26.73 -2.88
C VAL A 71 -1.19 -27.69 -4.06
N GLU A 72 -0.10 -28.45 -4.12
CA GLU A 72 -0.09 -29.74 -4.81
C GLU A 72 -0.95 -30.67 -3.94
N GLU A 73 -2.00 -31.20 -4.55
CA GLU A 73 -2.72 -32.35 -4.03
C GLU A 73 -1.75 -33.53 -4.00
N ASP A 74 -1.43 -34.05 -2.80
CA ASP A 74 -1.01 -35.44 -2.67
C ASP A 74 -1.42 -36.03 -1.32
N GLU A 75 -1.78 -37.31 -1.39
CA GLU A 75 -2.47 -38.09 -0.38
C GLU A 75 -1.59 -38.53 0.81
N VAL A 76 -2.23 -38.54 2.00
CA VAL A 76 -2.03 -39.46 3.15
C VAL A 76 -0.63 -39.57 3.79
N ALA A 77 -0.51 -39.11 5.05
CA ALA A 77 0.05 -39.92 6.15
C ALA A 77 -0.18 -39.27 7.53
N GLU A 78 -0.88 -40.00 8.41
CA GLU A 78 -0.95 -39.75 9.84
C GLU A 78 0.44 -39.67 10.50
N SER A 79 0.67 -38.71 11.39
CA SER A 79 1.20 -39.01 12.73
C SER A 79 1.31 -37.78 13.65
N SER A 80 0.90 -38.03 14.89
CA SER A 80 1.19 -37.30 16.13
C SER A 80 0.42 -36.01 16.42
N LYS A 81 -0.74 -36.23 17.07
CA LYS A 81 -1.40 -35.33 18.03
C LYS A 81 -0.40 -34.85 19.09
N GLY A 82 0.20 -33.68 18.88
CA GLY A 82 0.57 -32.77 19.97
C GLY A 82 -0.57 -31.77 20.11
N SER A 83 -1.23 -31.74 21.25
CA SER A 83 -2.32 -30.78 21.53
C SER A 83 -1.78 -29.36 21.52
N GLU A 84 -1.76 -28.72 20.35
CA GLU A 84 -1.63 -27.27 20.30
C GLU A 84 -2.86 -26.69 21.01
N SER A 85 -2.61 -25.98 22.11
CA SER A 85 -3.67 -25.27 22.82
C SER A 85 -4.30 -24.27 21.85
N ILE A 86 -5.59 -23.96 22.01
CA ILE A 86 -6.28 -22.94 21.21
C ILE A 86 -5.50 -21.62 21.25
N GLU A 87 -4.83 -21.32 22.37
CA GLU A 87 -3.94 -20.16 22.48
C GLU A 87 -2.74 -20.19 21.51
N ASP A 88 -2.17 -21.37 21.26
CA ASP A 88 -1.00 -21.51 20.39
C ASP A 88 -1.40 -21.45 18.91
N MET A 89 -2.55 -22.02 18.53
CA MET A 89 -3.14 -21.81 17.20
C MET A 89 -3.43 -20.32 16.94
N LEU A 90 -4.03 -19.62 17.90
CA LEU A 90 -4.31 -18.18 17.78
C LEU A 90 -3.03 -17.35 17.72
N ARG A 91 -1.98 -17.71 18.48
CA ARG A 91 -0.67 -17.04 18.41
C ARG A 91 -0.02 -17.26 17.05
N ASN A 92 -0.13 -18.45 16.47
CA ASN A 92 0.39 -18.76 15.15
C ASN A 92 -0.34 -18.00 14.05
N GLU A 93 -1.68 -17.91 14.09
CA GLU A 93 -2.45 -17.08 13.17
C GLU A 93 -2.08 -15.58 13.29
N VAL A 94 -1.97 -15.06 14.52
CA VAL A 94 -1.56 -13.67 14.75
C VAL A 94 -0.13 -13.43 14.27
N MET A 95 0.77 -14.39 14.41
CA MET A 95 2.14 -14.31 13.90
C MET A 95 2.20 -14.40 12.38
N GLN A 96 1.37 -15.21 11.73
CA GLN A 96 1.23 -15.25 10.27
C GLN A 96 0.67 -13.91 9.74
N ILE A 97 -0.38 -13.36 10.35
CA ILE A 97 -0.94 -12.06 9.96
C ILE A 97 0.10 -10.94 10.18
N LYS A 98 0.86 -10.99 11.28
CA LYS A 98 1.91 -9.99 11.57
C LYS A 98 3.12 -10.14 10.66
N SER A 99 3.50 -11.36 10.28
CA SER A 99 4.61 -11.60 9.35
C SER A 99 4.21 -11.23 7.92
N GLN A 100 2.99 -11.53 7.49
CA GLN A 100 2.40 -11.06 6.22
C GLN A 100 2.34 -9.52 6.16
N LYS A 101 2.12 -8.84 7.29
CA LYS A 101 2.24 -7.37 7.41
C LYS A 101 3.68 -6.85 7.43
N ARG A 102 4.69 -7.68 7.71
CA ARG A 102 6.10 -7.29 7.92
C ARG A 102 7.07 -7.77 6.82
N THR A 103 6.70 -8.76 6.00
CA THR A 103 7.51 -9.26 4.87
C THR A 103 7.36 -8.43 3.60
N GLY A 104 6.36 -7.55 3.55
CA GLY A 104 6.22 -6.58 2.47
C GLY A 104 7.32 -5.52 2.54
N THR A 105 8.44 -5.76 1.87
CA THR A 105 9.04 -4.66 1.11
C THR A 105 7.87 -4.03 0.36
N GLN A 106 7.50 -2.79 0.71
CA GLN A 106 6.35 -2.16 0.09
C GLN A 106 6.67 -2.02 -1.40
N ASP A 107 6.15 -2.94 -2.23
CA ASP A 107 6.30 -2.92 -3.69
C ASP A 107 5.91 -1.56 -4.27
N PHE A 108 5.01 -0.88 -3.54
CA PHE A 108 4.50 0.44 -3.82
C PHE A 108 4.75 1.40 -2.66
N VAL A 109 5.37 2.54 -2.96
CA VAL A 109 5.62 3.62 -2.00
C VAL A 109 4.80 4.84 -2.43
N SER A 110 3.93 5.34 -1.57
CA SER A 110 3.20 6.58 -1.85
C SER A 110 4.12 7.80 -1.70
N ILE A 111 4.04 8.70 -2.66
CA ILE A 111 4.90 9.89 -2.76
C ILE A 111 4.02 11.11 -2.66
N ASN A 112 4.41 12.06 -1.81
CA ASN A 112 3.68 13.32 -1.71
C ASN A 112 4.20 14.27 -2.79
N THR A 113 3.34 14.58 -3.76
CA THR A 113 3.67 15.51 -4.85
C THR A 113 3.50 16.98 -4.46
N GLY A 114 2.74 17.25 -3.38
CA GLY A 114 2.29 18.60 -3.03
C GLY A 114 1.26 19.20 -4.01
N ILE A 115 0.82 18.43 -5.02
CA ILE A 115 -0.15 18.89 -6.03
C ILE A 115 -1.53 18.33 -5.70
N LYS A 116 -2.51 19.23 -5.62
CA LYS A 116 -3.89 18.85 -5.29
C LYS A 116 -4.53 17.99 -6.40
N GLY A 117 -5.24 16.95 -6.00
CA GLY A 117 -5.95 16.03 -6.89
C GLY A 117 -5.05 15.06 -7.66
N ILE A 118 -3.78 14.95 -7.29
CA ILE A 118 -2.81 14.05 -7.91
C ILE A 118 -2.22 13.13 -6.84
N VAL A 119 -2.30 11.83 -7.08
CA VAL A 119 -1.63 10.81 -6.27
C VAL A 119 -0.52 10.17 -7.09
N LEU A 120 0.64 9.99 -6.46
CA LEU A 120 1.80 9.36 -7.08
C LEU A 120 2.22 8.16 -6.26
N VAL A 121 2.33 7.01 -6.93
CA VAL A 121 2.82 5.77 -6.31
C VAL A 121 4.06 5.31 -7.06
N LYS A 122 5.19 5.30 -6.37
CA LYS A 122 6.46 4.78 -6.84
C LYS A 122 6.44 3.26 -6.75
N ILE A 123 6.92 2.59 -7.80
CA ILE A 123 7.17 1.15 -7.80
C ILE A 123 8.60 0.93 -7.32
N ALA A 124 8.77 0.29 -6.16
CA ALA A 124 10.09 0.02 -5.57
C ALA A 124 10.83 -1.11 -6.33
N ARG A 125 10.06 -2.05 -6.88
CA ARG A 125 10.54 -3.20 -7.66
C ARG A 125 10.84 -2.83 -9.11
N ARG A 126 12.03 -3.18 -9.59
CA ARG A 126 12.51 -2.84 -10.94
C ARG A 126 12.05 -3.84 -12.02
N ASP A 127 11.64 -5.03 -11.60
CA ASP A 127 11.16 -6.11 -12.45
C ASP A 127 9.69 -5.93 -12.87
N LEU A 128 8.96 -5.01 -12.23
CA LEU A 128 7.57 -4.73 -12.54
C LEU A 128 7.44 -3.69 -13.66
N CYS A 129 6.74 -4.05 -14.72
CA CYS A 129 6.37 -3.10 -15.78
C CYS A 129 5.07 -2.35 -15.39
N PRO A 130 5.10 -1.01 -15.21
CA PRO A 130 3.92 -0.23 -14.85
C PRO A 130 2.79 -0.35 -15.89
N VAL A 131 3.14 -0.45 -17.17
CA VAL A 131 2.17 -0.59 -18.26
C VAL A 131 1.40 -1.91 -18.14
N MET A 132 2.08 -3.01 -17.80
CA MET A 132 1.45 -4.32 -17.61
C MET A 132 0.49 -4.32 -16.41
N LEU A 133 0.88 -3.69 -15.30
CA LEU A 133 0.01 -3.57 -14.12
C LEU A 133 -1.26 -2.78 -14.44
N VAL A 134 -1.12 -1.62 -15.08
CA VAL A 134 -2.27 -0.79 -15.45
C VAL A 134 -3.15 -1.53 -16.46
N LYS A 135 -2.56 -2.19 -17.47
CA LYS A 135 -3.31 -2.98 -18.44
C LYS A 135 -4.13 -4.09 -17.78
N SER A 136 -3.55 -4.85 -16.85
CA SER A 136 -4.27 -5.89 -16.10
C SER A 136 -5.49 -5.35 -15.35
N ILE A 137 -5.38 -4.16 -14.76
CA ILE A 137 -6.50 -3.47 -14.11
C ILE A 137 -7.59 -3.11 -15.14
N PHE A 138 -7.23 -2.54 -16.28
CA PHE A 138 -8.20 -2.18 -17.32
C PHE A 138 -8.84 -3.41 -17.98
N ASP A 139 -8.11 -4.50 -18.16
CA ASP A 139 -8.64 -5.76 -18.69
C ASP A 139 -9.71 -6.34 -17.75
N GLN A 140 -9.52 -6.21 -16.43
CA GLN A 140 -10.54 -6.56 -15.43
C GLN A 140 -11.77 -5.68 -15.54
N ILE A 141 -11.60 -4.36 -15.61
CA ILE A 141 -12.72 -3.43 -15.78
C ILE A 141 -13.52 -3.78 -17.03
N SER A 142 -12.83 -4.11 -18.12
CA SER A 142 -13.45 -4.52 -19.38
C SER A 142 -14.24 -5.83 -19.25
N THR A 143 -13.77 -6.75 -18.40
CA THR A 143 -14.39 -8.07 -18.22
C THR A 143 -15.57 -8.02 -17.25
N GLU A 144 -15.39 -7.41 -16.08
CA GLU A 144 -16.40 -7.34 -15.01
C GLU A 144 -17.44 -6.25 -15.29
N LYS A 145 -17.10 -5.22 -16.08
CA LYS A 145 -17.90 -4.01 -16.32
C LYS A 145 -18.28 -3.27 -15.03
N VAL A 146 -17.51 -3.47 -13.97
CA VAL A 146 -17.64 -2.79 -12.68
C VAL A 146 -16.47 -1.82 -12.53
N PRO A 147 -16.71 -0.57 -12.06
CA PRO A 147 -15.63 0.37 -11.80
C PRO A 147 -14.73 -0.16 -10.67
N CYS A 148 -13.43 -0.24 -10.92
CA CYS A 148 -12.44 -0.71 -9.94
C CYS A 148 -12.17 0.27 -8.79
N SER A 149 -12.55 1.56 -8.93
CA SER A 149 -12.32 2.58 -7.92
C SER A 149 -13.44 3.61 -7.91
N ARG A 150 -13.69 4.19 -6.73
CA ARG A 150 -14.68 5.26 -6.53
C ARG A 150 -14.05 6.65 -6.60
N HIS A 151 -12.73 6.75 -6.41
CA HIS A 151 -12.04 8.01 -6.20
C HIS A 151 -10.99 8.33 -7.27
N LEU A 152 -10.50 7.31 -7.98
CA LEU A 152 -9.58 7.47 -9.10
C LEU A 152 -10.35 7.70 -10.40
N VAL A 153 -9.93 8.73 -11.13
CA VAL A 153 -10.54 9.10 -12.42
C VAL A 153 -9.66 8.64 -13.59
N ARG A 154 -8.34 8.77 -13.47
CA ARG A 154 -7.37 8.39 -14.50
C ARG A 154 -6.16 7.74 -13.86
N MET A 155 -5.55 6.81 -14.59
CA MET A 155 -4.30 6.16 -14.22
C MET A 155 -3.30 6.30 -15.37
N ILE A 156 -2.10 6.78 -15.09
CA ILE A 156 -1.05 7.01 -16.08
C ILE A 156 0.20 6.25 -15.63
N PRO A 157 0.60 5.18 -16.35
CA PRO A 157 1.85 4.48 -16.07
C PRO A 157 3.06 5.30 -16.55
N LEU A 158 4.07 5.43 -15.71
CA LEU A 158 5.33 6.09 -16.01
C LEU A 158 6.48 5.09 -15.88
N GLN A 159 7.14 4.79 -16.99
CA GLN A 159 8.19 3.78 -17.06
C GLN A 159 9.44 4.20 -16.27
N ILE A 160 9.86 5.47 -16.42
CA ILE A 160 11.00 6.01 -15.68
C ILE A 160 10.73 7.48 -15.36
N LEU A 161 10.93 7.86 -14.10
CA LEU A 161 10.86 9.24 -13.65
C LEU A 161 12.25 9.89 -13.65
N PHE A 162 12.33 11.07 -14.27
CA PHE A 162 13.51 11.93 -14.24
C PHE A 162 13.08 13.36 -13.93
N PHE A 163 13.96 14.10 -13.26
CA PHE A 163 13.85 15.55 -13.13
C PHE A 163 14.74 16.16 -14.21
N ALA A 164 14.21 17.14 -14.94
CA ALA A 164 15.07 17.99 -15.76
C ALA A 164 16.09 18.64 -14.81
N GLY A 165 17.38 18.42 -15.07
CA GLY A 165 18.41 19.21 -14.39
C GLY A 165 18.24 20.66 -14.83
N GLU A 166 18.27 21.59 -13.89
CA GLU A 166 18.58 22.98 -14.24
C GLU A 166 20.03 22.98 -14.75
N GLU A 167 20.20 23.24 -16.05
CA GLU A 167 21.46 23.75 -16.60
C GLU A 167 21.57 25.25 -16.29
#